data_AF-A0A914EGP4-F1
#
_entry.id   AF-A0A914EGP4-F1
#
_cell.length_a   1.000
_cell.length_b   1.000
_cell.length_c   1.000
_cell.angle_alpha   90.00
_cell.angle_beta   90.00
_cell.angle_gamma   90.00
#
_symmetry.space_group_name_H-M   'P 1'
#
loop_
_entity.id
_entity.type
_entity.pdbx_description
1 polymer ?
#
loop_
_entity_poly.entity_id
_entity_poly.type
_entity_poly.pdbx_seq_one_letter_code
_entity_poly.pdbx_strand_id
1 'polypeptide(L)'
;MVLRKLRRYIRLLLCSCVVIFLVIFLLLNNHLPQQAPTSGHGTSTRIKHLQSRSTSPFCSQFNETMLNLDHENFPNCRPKMEWMRDNWETHACYSELGVDGSECSSFVYLSQIEQHCPPAFPSHSNIPPASVIQSRKLEELLLLLSDSDVNYNFIKSRITRLFPKWIQGINELQNSIPNLWNRPRLNLILYLGFLSHETGLKFGEKSTTGGPLGEMVQWADLITSVFILGHNVSISSEWNSFKTKADEYENQGPCPRLDGKQVDLIFTDIMGLRRIKRKKKNFFTSNKCKFRMLDSFGTHAEFNSNAYFKAHSSQIGGKNAWGGHELALQQFLTMYPHTDDNTFLGFVVETYDFHETVARENITVVYGKEKYMWKDSEPILQIAANYTQIHATVADSDEIMPAFH
;
A
#
# COMPACT_ATOMS: atom_id res chain seq x y z
N MET A 1 -47.98 -46.59 10.56
CA MET A 1 -48.04 -46.21 9.11
C MET A 1 -48.71 -44.86 8.85
N VAL A 2 -49.66 -44.41 9.68
CA VAL A 2 -50.40 -43.13 9.51
C VAL A 2 -49.55 -41.87 9.76
N LEU A 3 -48.64 -41.87 10.75
CA LEU A 3 -47.77 -40.72 11.04
C LEU A 3 -46.78 -40.36 9.92
N ARG A 4 -46.32 -41.34 9.11
CA ARG A 4 -45.40 -41.09 7.98
C ARG A 4 -46.12 -40.41 6.81
N LYS A 5 -47.41 -40.70 6.58
CA LYS A 5 -48.23 -40.00 5.57
C LYS A 5 -48.52 -38.56 6.00
N LEU A 6 -48.81 -38.33 7.28
CA LEU A 6 -49.09 -36.98 7.81
C LEU A 6 -47.86 -36.04 7.70
N ARG A 7 -46.65 -36.52 8.01
CA ARG A 7 -45.40 -35.74 7.83
C ARG A 7 -45.11 -35.41 6.36
N ARG A 8 -45.52 -36.25 5.41
CA ARG A 8 -45.35 -35.98 3.97
C ARG A 8 -46.31 -34.89 3.48
N TYR A 9 -47.56 -34.90 3.96
CA TYR A 9 -48.55 -33.85 3.65
C TYR A 9 -48.18 -32.50 4.27
N ILE A 10 -47.66 -32.46 5.51
CA ILE A 10 -47.20 -31.23 6.16
C ILE A 10 -45.98 -30.62 5.42
N ARG A 11 -45.04 -31.46 4.95
CA ARG A 11 -43.90 -30.97 4.13
C ARG A 11 -44.33 -30.45 2.77
N LEU A 12 -45.35 -31.05 2.14
CA LEU A 12 -45.92 -30.56 0.88
C LEU A 12 -46.65 -29.22 1.08
N LEU A 13 -47.42 -29.06 2.18
CA LEU A 13 -48.08 -27.79 2.51
C LEU A 13 -47.08 -26.66 2.83
N LEU A 14 -46.00 -26.98 3.56
CA LEU A 14 -44.95 -25.99 3.88
C LEU A 14 -44.15 -25.59 2.64
N CYS A 15 -43.88 -26.52 1.71
CA CYS A 15 -43.24 -26.19 0.44
C CYS A 15 -44.13 -25.28 -0.44
N SER A 16 -45.45 -25.53 -0.49
CA SER A 16 -46.35 -24.69 -1.28
C SER A 16 -46.45 -23.26 -0.74
N CYS A 17 -46.44 -23.07 0.59
CA CYS A 17 -46.46 -21.73 1.18
C CYS A 17 -45.18 -20.93 0.91
N VAL A 18 -44.02 -21.59 0.90
CA VAL A 18 -42.73 -20.93 0.61
C VAL A 18 -42.63 -20.52 -0.87
N VAL A 19 -43.12 -21.36 -1.79
CA VAL A 19 -43.16 -21.02 -3.23
C VAL A 19 -44.16 -19.89 -3.50
N ILE A 20 -45.32 -19.88 -2.83
CA ILE A 20 -46.28 -18.78 -2.94
C ILE A 20 -45.70 -17.48 -2.38
N PHE A 21 -44.98 -17.53 -1.26
CA PHE A 21 -44.30 -16.35 -0.71
C PHE A 21 -43.19 -15.83 -1.64
N LEU A 22 -42.43 -16.70 -2.29
CA LEU A 22 -41.40 -16.33 -3.26
C LEU A 22 -42.00 -15.72 -4.54
N VAL A 23 -43.13 -16.26 -5.02
CA VAL A 23 -43.85 -15.71 -6.17
C VAL A 23 -44.50 -14.36 -5.84
N ILE A 24 -45.08 -14.21 -4.64
CA ILE A 24 -45.62 -12.91 -4.17
C ILE A 24 -44.49 -11.88 -3.98
N PHE A 25 -43.33 -12.29 -3.44
CA PHE A 25 -42.16 -11.41 -3.30
C PHE A 25 -41.58 -10.98 -4.65
N LEU A 26 -41.56 -11.89 -5.64
CA LEU A 26 -41.14 -11.57 -7.02
C LEU A 26 -42.18 -10.71 -7.76
N LEU A 27 -43.48 -10.88 -7.49
CA LEU A 27 -44.55 -10.06 -8.07
C LEU A 27 -44.63 -8.67 -7.42
N LEU A 28 -44.34 -8.52 -6.12
CA LEU A 28 -44.30 -7.23 -5.42
C LEU A 28 -43.05 -6.40 -5.74
N ASN A 29 -41.92 -7.03 -6.07
CA ASN A 29 -40.70 -6.32 -6.47
C ASN A 29 -40.72 -5.79 -7.92
N ASN A 30 -41.72 -6.15 -8.73
CA ASN A 30 -41.86 -5.66 -10.11
C ASN A 30 -42.60 -4.31 -10.22
N HIS A 31 -42.93 -3.64 -9.10
CA HIS A 31 -43.54 -2.31 -9.09
C HIS A 31 -42.80 -1.30 -8.19
N LEU A 32 -41.49 -1.15 -8.43
CA LEU A 32 -40.75 0.05 -8.03
C LEU A 32 -40.27 0.77 -9.30
N PRO A 33 -40.57 2.06 -9.49
CA PRO A 33 -40.15 2.78 -10.68
C PRO A 33 -38.62 2.90 -10.70
N GLN A 34 -38.02 2.48 -11.81
CA GLN A 34 -36.63 2.75 -12.16
C GLN A 34 -36.43 4.27 -12.20
N GLN A 35 -35.72 4.83 -11.22
CA GLN A 35 -35.07 6.12 -11.40
C GLN A 35 -33.83 5.92 -12.25
N ALA A 36 -33.87 6.51 -13.45
CA ALA A 36 -32.74 6.62 -14.35
C ALA A 36 -31.53 7.26 -13.63
N PRO A 37 -30.28 6.87 -13.97
CA PRO A 37 -29.11 7.50 -13.41
C PRO A 37 -29.04 8.94 -13.94
N THR A 38 -29.36 9.90 -13.07
CA THR A 38 -29.02 11.30 -13.34
C THR A 38 -27.51 11.43 -13.23
N SER A 39 -26.87 11.68 -14.37
CA SER A 39 -25.50 12.15 -14.49
C SER A 39 -25.40 13.55 -13.88
N GLY A 40 -25.42 13.61 -12.55
CA GLY A 40 -25.20 14.84 -11.79
C GLY A 40 -23.71 15.08 -11.59
N HIS A 41 -23.18 16.11 -12.25
CA HIS A 41 -21.92 16.75 -11.93
C HIS A 41 -21.87 17.15 -10.44
N GLY A 42 -21.33 16.27 -9.59
CA GLY A 42 -21.12 16.51 -8.15
C GLY A 42 -20.01 17.52 -7.82
N THR A 43 -19.39 18.12 -8.84
CA THR A 43 -18.32 19.12 -8.69
C THR A 43 -18.84 20.53 -8.42
N SER A 44 -20.11 20.83 -8.75
CA SER A 44 -20.66 22.20 -8.61
C SER A 44 -21.08 22.57 -7.19
N THR A 45 -21.50 21.60 -6.37
CA THR A 45 -22.07 21.87 -5.04
C THR A 45 -21.01 22.29 -4.01
N ARG A 46 -19.79 21.74 -4.10
CA ARG A 46 -18.67 22.05 -3.19
C ARG A 46 -18.13 23.47 -3.39
N ILE A 47 -17.98 23.90 -4.65
CA ILE A 47 -17.51 25.24 -5.01
C ILE A 47 -18.58 26.29 -4.63
N LYS A 48 -19.86 26.02 -4.90
CA LYS A 48 -20.96 26.90 -4.49
C LYS A 48 -21.08 27.01 -2.96
N HIS A 49 -20.81 25.94 -2.21
CA HIS A 49 -20.76 25.98 -0.74
C HIS A 49 -19.55 26.73 -0.16
N LEU A 50 -18.40 26.73 -0.85
CA LEU A 50 -17.20 27.47 -0.43
C LEU A 50 -17.30 28.96 -0.81
N GLN A 51 -17.78 29.28 -2.02
CA GLN A 51 -17.97 30.66 -2.47
C GLN A 51 -19.11 31.40 -1.75
N SER A 52 -20.13 30.69 -1.25
CA SER A 52 -21.21 31.28 -0.43
C SER A 52 -20.84 31.47 1.05
N ARG A 53 -19.62 31.12 1.46
CA ARG A 53 -19.15 31.21 2.85
C ARG A 53 -18.24 32.40 3.14
N SER A 54 -18.08 33.36 2.22
CA SER A 54 -17.44 34.64 2.56
C SER A 54 -18.23 35.45 3.62
N THR A 55 -19.48 35.04 3.89
CA THR A 55 -20.29 35.47 5.05
C THR A 55 -20.51 34.33 6.05
N SER A 56 -19.48 33.52 6.32
CA SER A 56 -19.54 32.44 7.29
C SER A 56 -19.65 33.00 8.73
N PRO A 57 -20.60 32.52 9.56
CA PRO A 57 -20.72 32.90 10.98
C PRO A 57 -19.48 32.62 11.83
N PHE A 58 -18.56 31.80 11.32
CA PHE A 58 -17.27 31.54 11.97
C PHE A 58 -16.31 32.73 11.82
N CYS A 59 -16.27 33.37 10.66
CA CYS A 59 -15.32 34.46 10.42
C CYS A 59 -15.63 35.73 11.21
N SER A 60 -16.88 35.91 11.65
CA SER A 60 -17.23 36.96 12.60
C SER A 60 -16.75 36.68 14.04
N GLN A 61 -16.33 35.44 14.34
CA GLN A 61 -15.82 35.02 15.64
C GLN A 61 -14.32 34.66 15.62
N PHE A 62 -13.68 34.74 14.45
CA PHE A 62 -12.26 34.45 14.30
C PHE A 62 -11.42 35.46 15.09
N ASN A 63 -10.45 34.98 15.86
CA ASN A 63 -9.54 35.78 16.66
C ASN A 63 -8.11 35.23 16.52
N GLU A 64 -7.08 36.09 16.55
CA GLU A 64 -5.67 35.69 16.50
C GLU A 64 -5.29 34.66 17.57
N THR A 65 -5.99 34.63 18.70
CA THR A 65 -5.78 33.62 19.75
C THR A 65 -6.09 32.19 19.26
N MET A 66 -6.94 32.03 18.24
CA MET A 66 -7.23 30.74 17.61
C MET A 66 -6.05 30.18 16.82
N LEU A 67 -5.10 31.03 16.41
CA LEU A 67 -3.85 30.59 15.77
C LEU A 67 -2.87 29.95 16.76
N ASN A 68 -3.12 30.13 18.07
CA ASN A 68 -2.34 29.54 19.15
C ASN A 68 -3.03 28.32 19.78
N LEU A 69 -4.28 28.06 19.41
CA LEU A 69 -4.98 26.84 19.84
C LEU A 69 -4.26 25.65 19.21
N ASP A 70 -3.85 24.72 20.06
CA ASP A 70 -3.34 23.41 19.64
C ASP A 70 -2.07 23.44 18.77
N HIS A 71 -1.12 24.29 19.14
CA HIS A 71 0.21 24.34 18.51
C HIS A 71 0.94 22.99 18.54
N GLU A 72 0.68 22.16 19.54
CA GLU A 72 1.29 20.82 19.64
C GLU A 72 0.85 19.90 18.49
N ASN A 73 -0.44 19.90 18.12
CA ASN A 73 -0.93 19.09 17.01
C ASN A 73 -0.83 19.79 15.63
N PHE A 74 -0.78 21.13 15.61
CA PHE A 74 -0.74 21.94 14.38
C PHE A 74 0.44 22.93 14.34
N PRO A 75 1.70 22.45 14.44
CA PRO A 75 2.88 23.34 14.52
C PRO A 75 3.10 24.17 13.25
N ASN A 76 2.54 23.73 12.12
CA ASN A 76 2.67 24.41 10.83
C ASN A 76 1.57 25.45 10.56
N CYS A 77 0.55 25.58 11.43
CA CYS A 77 -0.56 26.49 11.20
C CYS A 77 -0.10 27.95 11.09
N ARG A 78 0.61 28.45 12.12
CA ARG A 78 1.07 29.84 12.19
C ARG A 78 2.06 30.19 11.06
N PRO A 79 3.14 29.41 10.80
CA PRO A 79 4.05 29.69 9.69
C PRO A 79 3.34 29.74 8.32
N LYS A 80 2.35 28.87 8.10
CA LYS A 80 1.57 28.88 6.85
C LYS A 80 0.60 30.06 6.78
N MET A 81 -0.01 30.44 7.88
CA MET A 81 -0.86 31.65 7.94
C MET A 81 -0.07 32.90 7.58
N GLU A 82 1.14 33.05 8.13
CA GLU A 82 2.05 34.15 7.78
C GLU A 82 2.42 34.11 6.30
N TRP A 83 2.73 32.92 5.76
CA TRP A 83 3.00 32.78 4.33
C TRP A 83 1.79 33.17 3.46
N MET A 84 0.57 32.76 3.85
CA MET A 84 -0.66 33.08 3.11
C MET A 84 -0.92 34.59 3.03
N ARG A 85 -0.61 35.37 4.09
CA ARG A 85 -0.77 36.84 4.09
C ARG A 85 -0.07 37.50 2.89
N ASP A 86 1.13 37.03 2.56
CA ASP A 86 1.97 37.66 1.54
C ASP A 86 1.93 36.94 0.17
N ASN A 87 1.47 35.69 0.11
CA ASN A 87 1.67 34.83 -1.06
C ASN A 87 0.39 34.20 -1.64
N TRP A 88 -0.78 34.46 -1.07
CA TRP A 88 -2.03 33.85 -1.57
C TRP A 88 -2.38 34.25 -3.01
N GLU A 89 -1.92 35.41 -3.50
CA GLU A 89 -2.16 35.85 -4.89
C GLU A 89 -1.22 35.19 -5.91
N THR A 90 -0.19 34.48 -5.45
CA THR A 90 0.82 33.88 -6.35
C THR A 90 0.22 32.88 -7.34
N HIS A 91 -0.92 32.25 -6.99
CA HIS A 91 -1.60 31.28 -7.82
C HIS A 91 -3.11 31.46 -7.73
N ALA A 92 -3.78 31.53 -8.89
CA ALA A 92 -5.24 31.73 -8.97
C ALA A 92 -6.05 30.70 -8.14
N CYS A 93 -5.51 29.49 -7.97
CA CYS A 93 -6.15 28.42 -7.25
C CYS A 93 -6.53 28.76 -5.80
N TYR A 94 -5.79 29.65 -5.12
CA TYR A 94 -6.15 30.07 -3.75
C TYR A 94 -7.48 30.83 -3.75
N SER A 95 -7.63 31.78 -4.68
CA SER A 95 -8.88 32.54 -4.85
C SER A 95 -10.05 31.65 -5.31
N GLU A 96 -9.79 30.69 -6.20
CA GLU A 96 -10.78 29.69 -6.64
C GLU A 96 -11.27 28.81 -5.48
N LEU A 97 -10.43 28.59 -4.48
CA LEU A 97 -10.72 27.82 -3.26
C LEU A 97 -11.29 28.67 -2.12
N GLY A 98 -11.59 29.95 -2.37
CA GLY A 98 -12.29 30.84 -1.44
C GLY A 98 -11.39 31.67 -0.54
N VAL A 99 -10.09 31.76 -0.83
CA VAL A 99 -9.19 32.73 -0.18
C VAL A 99 -9.43 34.11 -0.79
N ASP A 100 -9.74 35.10 0.03
CA ASP A 100 -10.09 36.46 -0.37
C ASP A 100 -9.09 37.52 0.15
N GLY A 101 -7.96 37.06 0.70
CA GLY A 101 -6.95 37.91 1.34
C GLY A 101 -7.21 38.24 2.81
N SER A 102 -8.40 37.89 3.35
CA SER A 102 -8.62 37.97 4.80
C SER A 102 -7.91 36.86 5.56
N GLU A 103 -7.59 37.12 6.83
CA GLU A 103 -6.99 36.11 7.70
C GLU A 103 -7.93 34.93 7.93
N CYS A 104 -9.23 35.18 8.06
CA CYS A 104 -10.18 34.11 8.28
C CYS A 104 -10.29 33.19 7.06
N SER A 105 -10.33 33.73 5.84
CA SER A 105 -10.40 32.89 4.64
C SER A 105 -9.14 32.04 4.48
N SER A 106 -7.97 32.60 4.81
CA SER A 106 -6.70 31.87 4.88
C SER A 106 -6.74 30.75 5.93
N PHE A 107 -7.27 31.01 7.12
CA PHE A 107 -7.41 30.01 8.17
C PHE A 107 -8.40 28.89 7.80
N VAL A 108 -9.54 29.26 7.20
CA VAL A 108 -10.54 28.30 6.71
C VAL A 108 -9.93 27.41 5.63
N TYR A 109 -9.16 27.98 4.71
CA TYR A 109 -8.42 27.25 3.69
C TYR A 109 -7.40 26.28 4.33
N LEU A 110 -6.55 26.77 5.23
CA LEU A 110 -5.51 25.96 5.88
C LEU A 110 -6.08 24.90 6.83
N SER A 111 -7.29 25.09 7.36
CA SER A 111 -7.95 24.09 8.22
C SER A 111 -8.74 23.04 7.45
N GLN A 112 -9.46 23.43 6.40
CA GLN A 112 -10.37 22.52 5.69
C GLN A 112 -9.76 21.88 4.45
N ILE A 113 -8.83 22.58 3.79
CA ILE A 113 -8.26 22.14 2.52
C ILE A 113 -6.88 21.55 2.74
N GLU A 114 -5.95 22.30 3.35
CA GLU A 114 -4.58 21.82 3.56
C GLU A 114 -4.33 21.14 4.92
N GLN A 115 -5.26 21.27 5.87
CA GLN A 115 -5.20 20.66 7.22
C GLN A 115 -3.94 21.02 8.03
N HIS A 116 -3.33 22.17 7.76
CA HIS A 116 -2.24 22.71 8.58
C HIS A 116 -2.72 23.41 9.84
N CYS A 117 -4.01 23.77 9.92
CA CYS A 117 -4.62 24.42 11.07
C CYS A 117 -5.74 23.58 11.69
N PRO A 118 -6.08 23.81 12.97
CA PRO A 118 -7.21 23.16 13.63
C PRO A 118 -8.52 23.34 12.84
N PRO A 119 -9.43 22.36 12.83
CA PRO A 119 -10.67 22.44 12.06
C PRO A 119 -11.51 23.68 12.43
N ALA A 120 -11.77 24.57 11.47
CA ALA A 120 -12.60 25.76 11.67
C ALA A 120 -14.07 25.44 12.03
N PHE A 121 -14.53 24.21 11.80
CA PHE A 121 -15.87 23.75 12.21
C PHE A 121 -15.79 22.32 12.75
N PRO A 122 -16.63 21.95 13.73
CA PRO A 122 -16.89 20.56 14.04
C PRO A 122 -17.36 19.87 12.76
N SER A 123 -16.64 18.84 12.32
CA SER A 123 -16.96 18.11 11.09
C SER A 123 -18.33 17.46 11.20
N HIS A 124 -19.35 18.06 10.57
CA HIS A 124 -20.57 17.35 10.17
C HIS A 124 -20.39 16.72 8.78
N SER A 125 -19.20 16.17 8.50
CA SER A 125 -18.98 15.40 7.27
C SER A 125 -19.50 13.98 7.50
N ASN A 126 -20.82 13.83 7.54
CA ASN A 126 -21.50 12.55 7.32
C ASN A 126 -21.40 12.15 5.83
N ILE A 127 -20.19 12.19 5.26
CA ILE A 127 -19.95 11.58 3.96
C ILE A 127 -19.59 10.13 4.30
N PRO A 128 -20.49 9.16 4.04
CA PRO A 128 -20.14 7.77 4.24
C PRO A 128 -18.87 7.51 3.42
N PRO A 129 -17.82 6.92 4.02
CA PRO A 129 -16.62 6.58 3.26
C PRO A 129 -17.06 5.77 2.06
N ALA A 130 -16.56 6.15 0.88
CA ALA A 130 -16.90 5.48 -0.37
C ALA A 130 -16.78 3.97 -0.14
N SER A 131 -17.91 3.27 -0.23
CA SER A 131 -17.95 1.85 0.02
C SER A 131 -16.94 1.18 -0.90
N VAL A 132 -16.04 0.39 -0.32
CA VAL A 132 -15.03 -0.35 -1.06
C VAL A 132 -15.76 -1.35 -1.95
N ILE A 133 -15.94 -1.01 -3.24
CA ILE A 133 -16.61 -1.87 -4.22
C ILE A 133 -15.81 -3.18 -4.35
N GLN A 134 -16.57 -4.27 -4.29
CA GLN A 134 -16.18 -5.57 -3.74
C GLN A 134 -15.85 -6.62 -4.81
N SER A 135 -15.27 -6.24 -5.96
CA SER A 135 -14.69 -7.20 -6.92
C SER A 135 -13.18 -7.26 -6.69
N ARG A 136 -12.69 -8.40 -6.20
CA ARG A 136 -11.27 -8.65 -5.95
C ARG A 136 -10.86 -9.88 -6.74
N LYS A 137 -10.82 -9.70 -8.04
CA LYS A 137 -10.50 -10.77 -8.98
C LYS A 137 -9.00 -10.84 -9.19
N LEU A 138 -8.47 -12.05 -9.23
CA LEU A 138 -7.05 -12.28 -9.49
C LEU A 138 -6.64 -11.64 -10.82
N GLU A 139 -7.50 -11.73 -11.83
CA GLU A 139 -7.25 -11.20 -13.17
C GLU A 139 -7.06 -9.67 -13.13
N GLU A 140 -7.86 -8.95 -12.35
CA GLU A 140 -7.74 -7.50 -12.17
C GLU A 140 -6.39 -7.12 -11.55
N LEU A 141 -5.92 -7.89 -10.56
CA LEU A 141 -4.61 -7.69 -9.94
C LEU A 141 -3.46 -7.97 -10.92
N LEU A 142 -3.53 -9.08 -11.66
CA LEU A 142 -2.48 -9.47 -12.60
C LEU A 142 -2.33 -8.46 -13.76
N LEU A 143 -3.41 -7.79 -14.17
CA LEU A 143 -3.38 -6.73 -15.18
C LEU A 143 -2.59 -5.49 -14.73
N LEU A 144 -2.52 -5.21 -13.42
CA LEU A 144 -1.72 -4.10 -12.88
C LEU A 144 -0.21 -4.33 -13.03
N LEU A 145 0.22 -5.59 -13.17
CA LEU A 145 1.62 -6.03 -13.26
C LEU A 145 2.06 -6.16 -14.72
N SER A 146 1.97 -5.09 -15.50
CA SER A 146 2.07 -5.16 -16.98
C SER A 146 3.15 -4.30 -17.62
N ASP A 147 3.87 -3.47 -16.87
CA ASP A 147 4.88 -2.56 -17.45
C ASP A 147 6.23 -3.23 -17.80
N SER A 148 6.34 -4.54 -17.63
CA SER A 148 7.49 -5.37 -18.02
C SER A 148 7.06 -6.83 -18.19
N ASP A 149 7.53 -7.47 -19.26
CA ASP A 149 7.22 -8.87 -19.57
C ASP A 149 8.01 -9.88 -18.71
N VAL A 150 9.08 -9.42 -18.05
CA VAL A 150 10.01 -10.31 -17.31
C VAL A 150 9.97 -10.05 -15.81
N ASN A 151 9.90 -8.79 -15.38
CA ASN A 151 10.09 -8.41 -13.98
C ASN A 151 9.06 -9.04 -13.03
N TYR A 152 7.85 -9.29 -13.52
CA TYR A 152 6.74 -9.74 -12.68
C TYR A 152 6.51 -11.24 -12.69
N ASN A 153 7.29 -12.05 -13.42
CA ASN A 153 6.99 -13.47 -13.58
C ASN A 153 6.91 -14.22 -12.25
N PHE A 154 7.89 -14.02 -11.38
CA PHE A 154 7.87 -14.60 -10.03
C PHE A 154 6.71 -14.05 -9.19
N ILE A 155 6.53 -12.73 -9.18
CA ILE A 155 5.47 -12.05 -8.40
C ILE A 155 4.09 -12.57 -8.82
N LYS A 156 3.77 -12.57 -10.13
CA LYS A 156 2.52 -13.10 -10.68
C LYS A 156 2.32 -14.56 -10.31
N SER A 157 3.34 -15.39 -10.48
CA SER A 157 3.27 -16.82 -10.16
C SER A 157 2.94 -17.04 -8.68
N ARG A 158 3.63 -16.34 -7.78
CA ARG A 158 3.38 -16.41 -6.34
C ARG A 158 1.98 -15.91 -5.96
N ILE A 159 1.57 -14.74 -6.48
CA ILE A 159 0.24 -14.17 -6.23
C ILE A 159 -0.83 -15.17 -6.65
N THR A 160 -0.74 -15.75 -7.85
CA THR A 160 -1.70 -16.75 -8.35
C THR A 160 -1.79 -17.96 -7.42
N ARG A 161 -0.66 -18.52 -6.98
CA ARG A 161 -0.66 -19.68 -6.06
C ARG A 161 -1.29 -19.36 -4.71
N LEU A 162 -1.00 -18.20 -4.14
CA LEU A 162 -1.45 -17.82 -2.81
C LEU A 162 -2.82 -17.13 -2.78
N PHE A 163 -3.36 -16.71 -3.94
CA PHE A 163 -4.59 -15.93 -4.00
C PHE A 163 -5.78 -16.58 -3.27
N PRO A 164 -6.03 -17.89 -3.37
CA PRO A 164 -7.10 -18.54 -2.61
C PRO A 164 -6.92 -18.38 -1.09
N LYS A 165 -5.70 -18.53 -0.58
CA LYS A 165 -5.36 -18.35 0.84
C LYS A 165 -5.50 -16.88 1.27
N TRP A 166 -5.17 -15.94 0.39
CA TRP A 166 -5.41 -14.52 0.64
C TRP A 166 -6.89 -14.17 0.75
N ILE A 167 -7.74 -14.75 -0.11
CA ILE A 167 -9.20 -14.56 -0.03
C ILE A 167 -9.75 -15.19 1.25
N GLN A 168 -9.26 -16.37 1.65
CA GLN A 168 -9.61 -16.94 2.94
C GLN A 168 -9.22 -16.01 4.10
N GLY A 169 -7.96 -15.54 4.12
CA GLY A 169 -7.45 -14.67 5.19
C GLY A 169 -8.24 -13.37 5.35
N ILE A 170 -8.65 -12.72 4.25
CA ILE A 170 -9.46 -11.50 4.35
C ILE A 170 -10.89 -11.78 4.83
N ASN A 171 -11.46 -12.94 4.51
CA ASN A 171 -12.78 -13.34 5.01
C ASN A 171 -12.73 -13.61 6.52
N GLU A 172 -11.67 -14.27 7.00
CA GLU A 172 -11.44 -14.48 8.44
C GLU A 172 -11.19 -13.16 9.18
N LEU A 173 -10.43 -12.24 8.58
CA LEU A 173 -10.18 -10.91 9.13
C LEU A 173 -11.47 -10.09 9.23
N GLN A 174 -12.33 -10.15 8.21
CA GLN A 174 -13.64 -9.49 8.21
C GLN A 174 -14.53 -9.98 9.36
N ASN A 175 -14.47 -11.28 9.70
CA ASN A 175 -15.22 -11.83 10.82
C ASN A 175 -14.65 -11.39 12.18
N SER A 176 -13.35 -11.08 12.23
CA SER A 176 -12.62 -10.76 13.47
C SER A 176 -12.57 -9.26 13.77
N ILE A 177 -12.63 -8.40 12.75
CA ILE A 177 -12.52 -6.94 12.88
C ILE A 177 -13.84 -6.28 12.48
N PRO A 178 -14.65 -5.80 13.45
CA PRO A 178 -15.84 -5.01 13.16
C PRO A 178 -15.49 -3.79 12.32
N ASN A 179 -16.35 -3.45 11.35
CA ASN A 179 -16.20 -2.29 10.48
C ASN A 179 -14.90 -2.25 9.66
N LEU A 180 -14.28 -3.40 9.36
CA LEU A 180 -13.09 -3.49 8.49
C LEU A 180 -13.25 -2.68 7.20
N TRP A 181 -14.45 -2.66 6.63
CA TRP A 181 -14.77 -1.96 5.38
C TRP A 181 -15.16 -0.49 5.53
N ASN A 182 -15.32 0.00 6.76
CA ASN A 182 -15.61 1.42 7.04
C ASN A 182 -14.31 2.24 7.09
N ARG A 183 -13.52 2.15 6.02
CA ARG A 183 -12.18 2.75 5.91
C ARG A 183 -12.07 3.51 4.58
N PRO A 184 -11.30 4.61 4.54
CA PRO A 184 -11.09 5.35 3.30
C PRO A 184 -10.33 4.51 2.28
N ARG A 185 -10.76 4.61 1.01
CA ARG A 185 -10.03 4.05 -0.13
C ARG A 185 -8.88 4.98 -0.53
N LEU A 186 -7.67 4.59 -0.17
CA LEU A 186 -6.43 5.32 -0.51
C LEU A 186 -5.96 5.08 -1.96
N ASN A 187 -5.28 6.07 -2.54
CA ASN A 187 -4.51 6.00 -3.78
C ASN A 187 -3.03 5.73 -3.48
N LEU A 188 -2.54 4.57 -3.93
CA LEU A 188 -1.20 4.07 -3.62
C LEU A 188 -0.37 3.95 -4.89
N ILE A 189 0.88 4.44 -4.85
CA ILE A 189 1.89 4.17 -5.87
C ILE A 189 2.88 3.15 -5.31
N LEU A 190 3.09 2.05 -6.02
CA LEU A 190 4.06 1.01 -5.68
C LEU A 190 5.13 1.00 -6.79
N TYR A 191 6.34 1.44 -6.47
CA TYR A 191 7.47 1.49 -7.41
C TYR A 191 8.60 0.55 -6.98
N LEU A 192 8.71 -0.57 -7.69
CA LEU A 192 9.70 -1.62 -7.48
C LEU A 192 10.99 -1.26 -8.25
N GLY A 193 11.67 -0.22 -7.78
CA GLY A 193 12.87 0.33 -8.42
C GLY A 193 14.03 -0.67 -8.53
N PHE A 194 14.10 -1.67 -7.65
CA PHE A 194 15.11 -2.73 -7.74
C PHE A 194 14.96 -3.63 -8.97
N LEU A 195 13.77 -3.69 -9.58
CA LEU A 195 13.49 -4.42 -10.82
C LEU A 195 13.77 -3.61 -12.09
N SER A 196 13.94 -2.29 -11.97
CA SER A 196 14.15 -1.39 -13.09
C SER A 196 15.38 -1.82 -13.90
N HIS A 197 15.24 -1.87 -15.23
CA HIS A 197 16.33 -2.27 -16.12
C HIS A 197 17.61 -1.45 -15.89
N GLU A 198 17.49 -0.15 -15.57
CA GLU A 198 18.65 0.73 -15.37
C GLU A 198 19.47 0.44 -14.10
N THR A 199 19.00 -0.44 -13.21
CA THR A 199 19.83 -0.93 -12.10
C THR A 199 20.93 -1.89 -12.57
N GLY A 200 20.75 -2.54 -13.73
CA GLY A 200 21.64 -3.59 -14.24
C GLY A 200 21.61 -4.88 -13.41
N LEU A 201 20.82 -4.94 -12.34
CA LEU A 201 20.77 -6.08 -11.41
C LEU A 201 20.09 -7.31 -12.02
N LYS A 202 19.13 -7.08 -12.92
CA LYS A 202 18.38 -8.12 -13.66
C LYS A 202 17.71 -9.14 -12.73
N PHE A 203 17.20 -8.70 -11.58
CA PHE A 203 16.57 -9.61 -10.61
C PHE A 203 15.35 -10.31 -11.20
N GLY A 204 14.56 -9.63 -12.04
CA GLY A 204 13.45 -10.22 -12.78
C GLY A 204 13.88 -11.44 -13.60
N GLU A 205 14.92 -11.30 -14.43
CA GLU A 205 15.47 -12.38 -15.26
C GLU A 205 16.03 -13.54 -14.42
N LYS A 206 16.70 -13.23 -13.30
CA LYS A 206 17.35 -14.23 -12.43
C LYS A 206 16.39 -14.95 -11.48
N SER A 207 15.11 -14.60 -11.48
CA SER A 207 14.14 -15.15 -10.53
C SER A 207 13.91 -16.67 -10.70
N THR A 208 14.16 -17.21 -11.89
CA THR A 208 14.05 -18.66 -12.17
C THR A 208 15.37 -19.41 -12.06
N THR A 209 16.50 -18.73 -11.86
CA THR A 209 17.85 -19.31 -11.88
C THR A 209 18.61 -19.12 -10.57
N GLY A 210 17.89 -19.04 -9.44
CA GLY A 210 18.51 -18.93 -8.12
C GLY A 210 18.84 -17.50 -7.66
N GLY A 211 18.37 -16.46 -8.36
CA GLY A 211 18.54 -15.05 -7.96
C GLY A 211 17.93 -14.69 -6.59
N PRO A 212 18.16 -13.48 -6.06
CA PRO A 212 17.56 -13.03 -4.80
C PRO A 212 16.04 -12.92 -4.94
N LEU A 213 15.31 -13.69 -4.12
CA LEU A 213 13.84 -13.79 -4.15
C LEU A 213 13.15 -13.15 -2.94
N GLY A 214 13.88 -12.86 -1.86
CA GLY A 214 13.31 -12.38 -0.61
C GLY A 214 12.52 -11.09 -0.79
N GLU A 215 13.11 -10.10 -1.47
CA GLU A 215 12.45 -8.83 -1.79
C GLU A 215 11.21 -9.04 -2.66
N MET A 216 11.28 -9.93 -3.66
CA MET A 216 10.13 -10.23 -4.52
C MET A 216 8.97 -10.89 -3.76
N VAL A 217 9.27 -11.74 -2.77
CA VAL A 217 8.28 -12.34 -1.87
C VAL A 217 7.55 -11.25 -1.08
N GLN A 218 8.31 -10.37 -0.42
CA GLN A 218 7.73 -9.25 0.35
C GLN A 218 6.89 -8.32 -0.54
N TRP A 219 7.38 -7.97 -1.74
CA TRP A 219 6.65 -7.14 -2.69
C TRP A 219 5.35 -7.80 -3.17
N ALA A 220 5.38 -9.10 -3.52
CA ALA A 220 4.18 -9.83 -3.94
C ALA A 220 3.08 -9.82 -2.86
N ASP A 221 3.50 -10.00 -1.61
CA ASP A 221 2.59 -10.08 -0.47
C ASP A 221 2.04 -8.69 -0.10
N LEU A 222 2.87 -7.64 -0.16
CA LEU A 222 2.43 -6.24 -0.01
C LEU A 222 1.42 -5.85 -1.09
N ILE A 223 1.73 -6.11 -2.36
CA ILE A 223 0.87 -5.82 -3.52
C ILE A 223 -0.51 -6.48 -3.33
N THR A 224 -0.50 -7.77 -3.01
CA THR A 224 -1.74 -8.53 -2.78
C THR A 224 -2.52 -7.99 -1.59
N SER A 225 -1.84 -7.67 -0.49
CA SER A 225 -2.46 -7.12 0.73
C SER A 225 -3.20 -5.82 0.45
N VAL A 226 -2.54 -4.84 -0.17
CA VAL A 226 -3.14 -3.52 -0.41
C VAL A 226 -4.26 -3.59 -1.46
N PHE A 227 -4.13 -4.47 -2.45
CA PHE A 227 -5.17 -4.72 -3.44
C PHE A 227 -6.40 -5.35 -2.81
N ILE A 228 -6.23 -6.40 -2.00
CA ILE A 228 -7.33 -7.09 -1.32
C ILE A 228 -7.96 -6.21 -0.24
N LEU A 229 -7.23 -5.29 0.36
CA LEU A 229 -7.81 -4.26 1.24
C LEU A 229 -8.63 -3.19 0.49
N GLY A 230 -8.67 -3.26 -0.85
CA GLY A 230 -9.54 -2.45 -1.71
C GLY A 230 -9.00 -1.07 -2.06
N HIS A 231 -7.70 -0.83 -1.90
CA HIS A 231 -7.09 0.42 -2.30
C HIS A 231 -7.05 0.62 -3.82
N ASN A 232 -6.88 1.85 -4.27
CA ASN A 232 -6.54 2.14 -5.65
C ASN A 232 -5.01 2.01 -5.79
N VAL A 233 -4.54 1.05 -6.58
CA VAL A 233 -3.12 0.67 -6.63
C VAL A 233 -2.56 0.92 -8.02
N SER A 234 -1.47 1.68 -8.09
CA SER A 234 -0.69 1.89 -9.31
C SER A 234 0.69 1.26 -9.14
N ILE A 235 1.01 0.24 -9.93
CA ILE A 235 2.25 -0.54 -9.79
C ILE A 235 3.20 -0.25 -10.93
N SER A 236 4.47 -0.03 -10.64
CA SER A 236 5.51 0.17 -11.64
C SER A 236 6.80 -0.55 -11.28
N SER A 237 7.47 -1.12 -12.28
CA SER A 237 8.85 -1.63 -12.19
C SER A 237 9.80 -0.77 -13.00
N GLU A 238 9.30 -0.16 -14.08
CA GLU A 238 10.09 0.68 -14.98
C GLU A 238 9.92 2.17 -14.70
N TRP A 239 11.01 2.93 -14.87
CA TRP A 239 11.03 4.36 -14.58
C TRP A 239 9.96 5.16 -15.35
N ASN A 240 9.77 4.87 -16.64
CA ASN A 240 8.83 5.64 -17.46
C ASN A 240 7.38 5.44 -17.02
N SER A 241 7.02 4.20 -16.64
CA SER A 241 5.72 3.86 -16.08
C SER A 241 5.50 4.59 -14.75
N PHE A 242 6.47 4.55 -13.84
CA PHE A 242 6.42 5.33 -12.59
C PHE A 242 6.28 6.82 -12.87
N LYS A 243 7.08 7.38 -13.77
CA LYS A 243 7.08 8.80 -14.10
C LYS A 243 5.69 9.25 -14.55
N THR A 244 5.07 8.55 -15.51
CA THR A 244 3.72 8.88 -16.00
C THR A 244 2.70 8.90 -14.86
N LYS A 245 2.69 7.87 -14.02
CA LYS A 245 1.79 7.79 -12.85
C LYS A 245 2.07 8.89 -11.84
N ALA A 246 3.32 9.22 -11.58
CA ALA A 246 3.69 10.31 -10.68
C ALA A 246 3.31 11.69 -11.24
N ASP A 247 3.44 11.90 -12.56
CA ASP A 247 3.07 13.14 -13.25
C ASP A 247 1.56 13.43 -13.11
N GLU A 248 0.71 12.41 -13.06
CA GLU A 248 -0.74 12.56 -12.77
C GLU A 248 -1.00 13.24 -11.41
N TYR A 249 -0.09 13.06 -10.44
CA TYR A 249 -0.16 13.67 -9.12
C TYR A 249 0.75 14.90 -8.96
N GLU A 250 1.73 15.14 -9.84
CA GLU A 250 2.64 16.29 -9.73
C GLU A 250 2.17 17.52 -10.53
N ASN A 251 1.29 17.36 -11.53
CA ASN A 251 0.66 18.47 -12.26
C ASN A 251 -0.33 19.29 -11.39
N GLN A 252 -0.13 19.24 -10.07
CA GLN A 252 -0.85 19.96 -9.05
C GLN A 252 -0.09 21.28 -8.85
N GLY A 253 -0.76 22.41 -9.12
CA GLY A 253 -0.31 23.69 -8.59
C GLY A 253 -0.20 23.63 -7.06
N PRO A 254 0.18 24.71 -6.38
CA PRO A 254 0.41 24.66 -4.93
C PRO A 254 -0.87 24.38 -4.12
N CYS A 255 -2.06 24.50 -4.72
CA CYS A 255 -3.32 24.18 -4.08
C CYS A 255 -3.78 22.73 -4.34
N PRO A 256 -4.37 22.04 -3.35
CA PRO A 256 -5.00 20.73 -3.56
C PRO A 256 -6.16 20.78 -4.57
N ARG A 257 -6.29 19.76 -5.44
CA ARG A 257 -7.41 19.67 -6.40
C ARG A 257 -8.75 19.43 -5.68
N LEU A 258 -9.79 20.09 -6.17
CA LEU A 258 -11.17 19.92 -5.69
C LEU A 258 -11.75 18.51 -5.92
N ASP A 259 -11.21 17.77 -6.88
CA ASP A 259 -11.55 16.36 -7.15
C ASP A 259 -10.95 15.39 -6.11
N GLY A 260 -10.09 15.88 -5.22
CA GLY A 260 -9.49 15.09 -4.13
C GLY A 260 -8.48 14.04 -4.59
N LYS A 261 -8.04 14.04 -5.85
CA LYS A 261 -7.06 13.07 -6.35
C LYS A 261 -5.65 13.43 -5.89
N GLN A 262 -5.30 13.01 -4.68
CA GLN A 262 -3.93 13.01 -4.18
C GLN A 262 -3.40 11.58 -4.10
N VAL A 263 -2.06 11.46 -4.17
CA VAL A 263 -1.40 10.23 -3.73
C VAL A 263 -1.41 10.22 -2.21
N ASP A 264 -1.82 9.11 -1.61
CA ASP A 264 -1.89 8.96 -0.15
C ASP A 264 -0.63 8.31 0.40
N LEU A 265 -0.15 7.23 -0.25
CA LEU A 265 1.11 6.57 0.11
C LEU A 265 1.90 6.16 -1.13
N ILE A 266 3.23 6.17 -0.99
CA ILE A 266 4.18 5.76 -2.02
C ILE A 266 5.08 4.68 -1.43
N PHE A 267 4.90 3.43 -1.86
CA PHE A 267 5.78 2.34 -1.52
C PHE A 267 6.90 2.26 -2.55
N THR A 268 8.14 2.24 -2.12
CA THR A 268 9.30 2.03 -3.00
C THR A 268 10.45 1.41 -2.22
N ASP A 269 11.50 1.00 -2.93
CA ASP A 269 12.75 0.54 -2.35
C ASP A 269 13.85 1.61 -2.47
N ILE A 270 15.01 1.35 -1.87
CA ILE A 270 16.14 2.28 -1.86
C ILE A 270 16.58 2.65 -3.29
N MET A 271 16.56 1.71 -4.24
CA MET A 271 16.95 1.99 -5.64
C MET A 271 15.94 2.92 -6.30
N GLY A 272 14.65 2.65 -6.11
CA GLY A 272 13.55 3.49 -6.58
C GLY A 272 13.62 4.89 -6.00
N LEU A 273 13.79 5.03 -4.68
CA LEU A 273 13.90 6.32 -4.01
C LEU A 273 15.07 7.15 -4.54
N ARG A 274 16.25 6.54 -4.72
CA ARG A 274 17.42 7.24 -5.31
C ARG A 274 17.09 7.78 -6.70
N ARG A 275 16.39 6.99 -7.50
CA ARG A 275 15.97 7.38 -8.84
C ARG A 275 15.00 8.57 -8.81
N ILE A 276 14.04 8.54 -7.90
CA ILE A 276 13.07 9.62 -7.66
C ILE A 276 13.79 10.89 -7.18
N LYS A 277 14.61 10.81 -6.11
CA LYS A 277 15.38 11.96 -5.59
C LYS A 277 16.23 12.63 -6.67
N ARG A 278 16.77 11.85 -7.62
CA ARG A 278 17.59 12.35 -8.72
C ARG A 278 16.79 13.00 -9.84
N LYS A 279 15.67 12.41 -10.29
CA LYS A 279 14.96 12.88 -11.50
C LYS A 279 13.63 13.60 -11.23
N LYS A 280 13.05 13.49 -10.04
CA LYS A 280 11.81 14.14 -9.61
C LYS A 280 11.93 14.64 -8.15
N LYS A 281 12.86 15.57 -7.93
CA LYS A 281 13.17 16.13 -6.61
C LYS A 281 11.97 16.82 -5.97
N ASN A 282 11.16 17.53 -6.75
CA ASN A 282 9.98 18.23 -6.27
C ASN A 282 8.93 17.23 -5.78
N PHE A 283 8.56 16.24 -6.61
CA PHE A 283 7.72 15.12 -6.20
C PHE A 283 8.18 14.45 -4.89
N PHE A 284 9.48 14.16 -4.75
CA PHE A 284 10.01 13.60 -3.51
C PHE A 284 9.80 14.53 -2.32
N THR A 285 10.13 15.81 -2.47
CA THR A 285 10.06 16.80 -1.38
C THR A 285 8.63 17.01 -0.93
N SER A 286 7.68 17.16 -1.87
CA SER A 286 6.26 17.39 -1.58
C SER A 286 5.57 16.16 -0.98
N ASN A 287 6.08 14.95 -1.23
CA ASN A 287 5.47 13.71 -0.75
C ASN A 287 6.33 12.97 0.28
N LYS A 288 7.32 13.64 0.88
CA LYS A 288 8.33 13.01 1.74
C LYS A 288 7.73 12.15 2.87
N CYS A 289 6.67 12.62 3.54
CA CYS A 289 5.97 11.91 4.61
C CYS A 289 5.12 10.70 4.14
N LYS A 290 4.81 10.64 2.85
CA LYS A 290 3.97 9.59 2.23
C LYS A 290 4.77 8.38 1.81
N PHE A 291 6.11 8.47 1.78
CA PHE A 291 6.96 7.34 1.43
C PHE A 291 6.92 6.24 2.49
N ARG A 292 6.92 5.00 2.02
CA ARG A 292 7.11 3.77 2.78
C ARG A 292 8.20 2.97 2.07
N MET A 293 9.32 2.79 2.74
CA MET A 293 10.58 2.33 2.16
C MET A 293 10.80 0.86 2.49
N LEU A 294 10.67 -0.03 1.51
CA LEU A 294 11.03 -1.43 1.70
C LEU A 294 12.55 -1.53 1.78
N ASP A 295 13.03 -1.97 2.94
CA ASP A 295 14.43 -2.04 3.30
C ASP A 295 14.63 -3.27 4.19
N SER A 296 14.98 -4.40 3.56
CA SER A 296 14.97 -5.73 4.17
C SER A 296 15.71 -5.77 5.52
N PHE A 297 16.87 -5.12 5.60
CA PHE A 297 17.77 -5.12 6.76
C PHE A 297 17.58 -3.93 7.69
N GLY A 298 16.75 -2.96 7.30
CA GLY A 298 16.50 -1.76 8.08
C GLY A 298 17.61 -0.72 7.99
N THR A 299 17.27 0.48 8.49
CA THR A 299 18.13 1.66 8.51
C THR A 299 18.12 2.24 9.91
N HIS A 300 19.27 2.23 10.59
CA HIS A 300 19.44 2.91 11.87
C HIS A 300 19.58 4.44 11.71
N ALA A 301 19.32 5.17 12.79
CA ALA A 301 19.42 6.63 12.87
C ALA A 301 20.72 7.21 12.28
N GLU A 302 21.87 6.59 12.60
CA GLU A 302 23.19 7.04 12.17
C GLU A 302 23.40 6.96 10.64
N PHE A 303 22.76 6.01 9.98
CA PHE A 303 22.81 5.88 8.52
C PHE A 303 21.77 6.74 7.80
N ASN A 304 20.69 7.12 8.49
CA ASN A 304 19.59 7.88 7.89
C ASN A 304 19.88 9.39 7.76
N SER A 305 20.49 10.00 8.77
CA SER A 305 20.82 11.43 8.77
C SER A 305 21.83 11.76 7.66
N ASN A 306 21.44 12.56 6.67
CA ASN A 306 22.30 12.89 5.52
C ASN A 306 23.54 13.69 5.94
N ALA A 307 23.40 14.61 6.90
CA ALA A 307 24.52 15.37 7.42
C ALA A 307 25.53 14.46 8.14
N TYR A 308 25.04 13.61 9.04
CA TYR A 308 25.88 12.67 9.79
C TYR A 308 26.51 11.63 8.85
N PHE A 309 25.73 11.05 7.94
CA PHE A 309 26.17 10.04 6.99
C PHE A 309 27.29 10.57 6.08
N LYS A 310 27.17 11.81 5.59
CA LYS A 310 28.23 12.43 4.79
C LYS A 310 29.50 12.68 5.61
N ALA A 311 29.36 13.24 6.81
CA ALA A 311 30.49 13.58 7.68
C ALA A 311 31.28 12.33 8.11
N HIS A 312 30.59 11.21 8.34
CA HIS A 312 31.19 9.97 8.83
C HIS A 312 31.34 8.90 7.74
N SER A 313 31.21 9.28 6.47
CA SER A 313 31.17 8.32 5.35
C SER A 313 32.32 7.33 5.36
N SER A 314 33.54 7.72 5.72
CA SER A 314 34.69 6.80 5.81
C SER A 314 34.55 5.71 6.88
N GLN A 315 33.81 5.98 7.97
CA GLN A 315 33.61 5.05 9.09
C GLN A 315 32.44 4.10 8.84
N ILE A 316 31.44 4.53 8.06
CA ILE A 316 30.15 3.82 7.89
C ILE A 316 30.04 3.14 6.51
N GLY A 317 31.15 2.63 5.99
CA GLY A 317 31.17 1.87 4.73
C GLY A 317 31.26 2.72 3.47
N GLY A 318 31.85 3.92 3.56
CA GLY A 318 32.12 4.79 2.44
C GLY A 318 30.89 5.47 1.85
N LYS A 319 31.08 6.12 0.69
CA LYS A 319 29.98 6.70 -0.09
C LYS A 319 29.19 5.58 -0.76
N ASN A 320 28.13 5.12 -0.10
CA ASN A 320 27.27 4.06 -0.61
C ASN A 320 25.84 4.57 -0.91
N ALA A 321 24.99 3.63 -1.35
CA ALA A 321 23.66 3.95 -1.84
C ALA A 321 22.56 3.98 -0.78
N TRP A 322 22.85 3.45 0.41
CA TRP A 322 21.88 2.95 1.38
C TRP A 322 21.53 3.95 2.49
N GLY A 323 22.37 4.97 2.69
CA GLY A 323 22.19 5.98 3.73
C GLY A 323 21.90 7.39 3.21
N GLY A 324 21.64 8.30 4.15
CA GLY A 324 21.41 9.73 3.90
C GLY A 324 20.06 10.02 3.24
N HIS A 325 19.05 9.22 3.55
CA HIS A 325 17.72 9.39 2.98
C HIS A 325 16.88 10.46 3.68
N GLU A 326 17.17 10.75 4.97
CA GLU A 326 16.47 11.74 5.82
C GLU A 326 14.96 11.52 5.91
N LEU A 327 14.51 10.27 5.93
CA LEU A 327 13.10 9.94 6.19
C LEU A 327 12.88 9.74 7.70
N ALA A 328 11.64 9.77 8.18
CA ALA A 328 11.38 9.31 9.54
C ALA A 328 11.70 7.81 9.62
N LEU A 329 12.35 7.35 10.69
CA LEU A 329 12.86 5.98 10.79
C LEU A 329 11.76 4.91 10.69
N GLN A 330 10.56 5.22 11.16
CA GLN A 330 9.39 4.34 11.03
C GLN A 330 8.85 4.24 9.59
N GLN A 331 9.33 5.07 8.64
CA GLN A 331 8.98 4.93 7.22
C GLN A 331 9.73 3.76 6.55
N PHE A 332 10.80 3.24 7.15
CA PHE A 332 11.50 2.06 6.67
C PHE A 332 10.76 0.79 7.12
N LEU A 333 10.61 -0.14 6.19
CA LEU A 333 9.79 -1.35 6.29
C LEU A 333 10.70 -2.58 6.17
N THR A 334 10.89 -3.31 7.27
CA THR A 334 11.85 -4.41 7.35
C THR A 334 11.26 -5.78 6.97
N MET A 335 12.13 -6.72 6.62
CA MET A 335 11.78 -8.11 6.34
C MET A 335 11.48 -8.90 7.63
N TYR A 336 12.20 -8.59 8.71
CA TYR A 336 12.05 -9.20 10.03
C TYR A 336 12.04 -8.11 11.12
N PRO A 337 11.48 -8.38 12.31
CA PRO A 337 11.41 -7.40 13.39
C PRO A 337 12.75 -7.33 14.16
N HIS A 338 13.82 -6.91 13.47
CA HIS A 338 15.18 -6.85 14.03
C HIS A 338 15.70 -5.42 14.27
N THR A 339 14.89 -4.40 13.95
CA THR A 339 15.29 -3.00 14.09
C THR A 339 14.17 -2.20 14.74
N ASP A 340 14.41 -1.75 15.98
CA ASP A 340 13.41 -1.03 16.80
C ASP A 340 13.08 0.37 16.24
N ASP A 341 14.01 0.96 15.49
CA ASP A 341 13.83 2.25 14.82
C ASP A 341 12.79 2.20 13.68
N ASN A 342 12.59 1.01 13.09
CA ASN A 342 11.86 0.82 11.85
C ASN A 342 10.52 0.10 12.05
N THR A 343 9.68 0.10 11.02
CA THR A 343 8.40 -0.63 11.04
C THR A 343 8.59 -2.02 10.46
N PHE A 344 8.14 -3.05 11.18
CA PHE A 344 8.13 -4.42 10.66
C PHE A 344 6.99 -4.60 9.63
N LEU A 345 7.35 -4.93 8.39
CA LEU A 345 6.38 -5.28 7.34
C LEU A 345 6.23 -6.80 7.19
N GLY A 346 7.35 -7.52 7.11
CA GLY A 346 7.33 -8.97 6.97
C GLY A 346 6.87 -9.46 5.60
N PHE A 347 6.39 -10.70 5.58
CA PHE A 347 5.89 -11.42 4.42
C PHE A 347 5.10 -12.66 4.88
N VAL A 348 4.41 -13.34 3.96
CA VAL A 348 3.67 -14.56 4.24
C VAL A 348 4.56 -15.78 3.96
N VAL A 349 4.67 -16.69 4.93
CA VAL A 349 5.32 -17.98 4.70
C VAL A 349 4.36 -18.87 3.89
N GLU A 350 4.76 -19.24 2.67
CA GLU A 350 3.97 -20.12 1.81
C GLU A 350 3.99 -21.54 2.39
N THR A 351 2.79 -22.08 2.67
CA THR A 351 2.60 -23.44 3.15
C THR A 351 1.79 -24.23 2.13
N TYR A 352 2.05 -25.54 2.04
CA TYR A 352 1.32 -26.46 1.18
C TYR A 352 0.40 -27.34 2.03
N ASP A 353 -0.86 -27.45 1.63
CA ASP A 353 -1.82 -28.28 2.33
C ASP A 353 -1.56 -29.73 1.94
N PHE A 354 -0.96 -30.50 2.84
CA PHE A 354 -0.76 -31.94 2.65
C PHE A 354 -1.96 -32.68 3.23
N HIS A 355 -2.70 -33.39 2.36
CA HIS A 355 -3.83 -34.23 2.76
C HIS A 355 -3.43 -35.66 3.13
N GLU A 356 -2.14 -36.00 2.99
CA GLU A 356 -1.59 -37.31 3.33
C GLU A 356 -0.63 -37.19 4.51
N THR A 357 -0.67 -38.18 5.41
CA THR A 357 0.35 -38.34 6.46
C THR A 357 1.64 -38.83 5.82
N VAL A 358 2.51 -37.89 5.44
CA VAL A 358 3.87 -38.22 4.97
C VAL A 358 4.69 -38.63 6.18
N ALA A 359 5.15 -39.89 6.21
CA ALA A 359 6.11 -40.33 7.22
C ALA A 359 7.41 -39.54 7.03
N ARG A 360 7.93 -38.96 8.11
CA ARG A 360 9.16 -38.18 8.05
C ARG A 360 10.33 -39.13 7.80
N GLU A 361 10.95 -39.02 6.63
CA GLU A 361 12.18 -39.74 6.31
C GLU A 361 13.37 -39.12 7.05
N ASN A 362 14.43 -39.91 7.23
CA ASN A 362 15.64 -39.48 7.92
C ASN A 362 16.57 -38.72 6.96
N ILE A 363 16.12 -37.53 6.57
CA ILE A 363 16.79 -36.66 5.59
C ILE A 363 17.18 -35.32 6.22
N THR A 364 18.32 -34.80 5.81
CA THR A 364 18.76 -33.42 6.05
C THR A 364 18.72 -32.65 4.75
N VAL A 365 18.04 -31.52 4.72
CA VAL A 365 18.03 -30.61 3.56
C VAL A 365 18.88 -29.39 3.90
N VAL A 366 19.91 -29.12 3.11
CA VAL A 366 20.81 -27.99 3.33
C VAL A 366 20.26 -26.74 2.66
N TYR A 367 20.28 -25.63 3.38
CA TYR A 367 19.94 -24.32 2.84
C TYR A 367 21.17 -23.64 2.27
N GLY A 368 21.34 -23.73 0.95
CA GLY A 368 22.43 -23.10 0.20
C GLY A 368 22.21 -23.31 -1.29
N LYS A 369 21.75 -22.27 -1.99
CA LYS A 369 21.30 -22.38 -3.38
C LYS A 369 22.37 -22.13 -4.44
N GLU A 370 23.53 -21.62 -4.03
CA GLU A 370 24.66 -21.31 -4.91
C GLU A 370 25.93 -21.95 -4.36
N LYS A 371 26.80 -22.48 -5.22
CA LYS A 371 27.99 -23.26 -4.87
C LYS A 371 28.89 -22.55 -3.85
N TYR A 372 29.05 -21.23 -3.97
CA TYR A 372 29.90 -20.47 -3.03
C TYR A 372 29.38 -20.51 -1.58
N MET A 373 28.08 -20.70 -1.36
CA MET A 373 27.49 -20.80 -0.01
C MET A 373 27.91 -22.06 0.73
N TRP A 374 28.45 -23.04 -0.01
CA TRP A 374 28.95 -24.32 0.51
C TRP A 374 30.44 -24.29 0.80
N LYS A 375 31.10 -23.15 0.59
CA LYS A 375 32.53 -23.02 0.86
C LYS A 375 32.79 -23.33 2.33
N ASP A 376 33.77 -24.21 2.57
CA ASP A 376 34.23 -24.63 3.90
C ASP A 376 33.17 -25.34 4.77
N SER A 377 32.04 -25.77 4.19
CA SER A 377 30.97 -26.48 4.93
C SER A 377 31.14 -28.00 4.97
N GLU A 378 32.11 -28.57 4.25
CA GLU A 378 32.31 -30.01 4.14
C GLU A 378 32.46 -30.73 5.51
N PRO A 379 33.27 -30.24 6.49
CA PRO A 379 33.43 -30.94 7.76
C PRO A 379 32.12 -31.08 8.54
N ILE A 380 31.25 -30.06 8.53
CA ILE A 380 29.97 -30.11 9.25
C ILE A 380 28.96 -30.98 8.51
N LEU A 381 29.00 -31.00 7.18
CA LEU A 381 28.14 -31.87 6.36
C LEU A 381 28.53 -33.35 6.49
N GLN A 382 29.82 -33.67 6.61
CA GLN A 382 30.25 -35.04 6.90
C GLN A 382 29.71 -35.56 8.24
N ILE A 383 29.65 -34.69 9.26
CA ILE A 383 29.02 -35.05 10.55
C ILE A 383 27.53 -35.36 10.33
N ALA A 384 26.80 -34.52 9.59
CA ALA A 384 25.37 -34.74 9.33
C ALA A 384 25.11 -35.99 8.46
N ALA A 385 26.01 -36.31 7.53
CA ALA A 385 25.92 -37.46 6.65
C ALA A 385 26.01 -38.79 7.41
N ASN A 386 26.74 -38.85 8.52
CA ASN A 386 26.79 -40.03 9.39
C ASN A 386 25.41 -40.41 9.99
N TYR A 387 24.47 -39.47 10.04
CA TYR A 387 23.15 -39.68 10.66
C TYR A 387 22.01 -39.72 9.66
N THR A 388 22.10 -38.98 8.56
CA THR A 388 20.99 -38.72 7.64
C THR A 388 21.46 -38.57 6.21
N GLN A 389 20.61 -38.88 5.23
CA GLN A 389 20.91 -38.57 3.84
C GLN A 389 20.84 -37.05 3.62
N ILE A 390 21.86 -36.48 2.99
CA ILE A 390 21.94 -35.04 2.69
C ILE A 390 21.34 -34.75 1.32
N HIS A 391 20.41 -33.80 1.28
CA HIS A 391 19.72 -33.31 0.09
C HIS A 391 19.94 -31.80 -0.06
N ALA A 392 19.90 -31.32 -1.31
CA ALA A 392 20.20 -29.94 -1.66
C ALA A 392 19.51 -29.51 -2.96
N THR A 393 19.34 -28.20 -3.14
CA THR A 393 18.86 -27.59 -4.38
C THR A 393 19.81 -26.45 -4.80
N VAL A 394 20.86 -26.81 -5.55
CA VAL A 394 21.93 -25.89 -5.97
C VAL A 394 21.74 -25.53 -7.44
N ALA A 395 21.70 -24.23 -7.76
CA ALA A 395 21.34 -23.74 -9.09
C ALA A 395 22.50 -23.74 -10.10
N ASP A 396 23.74 -23.60 -9.63
CA ASP A 396 24.95 -23.39 -10.42
C ASP A 396 25.93 -24.59 -10.38
N SER A 397 25.44 -25.79 -10.06
CA SER A 397 26.25 -27.00 -10.07
C SER A 397 26.17 -27.75 -11.41
N ASP A 398 27.14 -27.52 -12.29
CA ASP A 398 27.41 -28.39 -13.45
C ASP A 398 28.30 -29.59 -13.07
N GLU A 399 28.92 -29.56 -11.88
CA GLU A 399 29.75 -30.64 -11.31
C GLU A 399 29.00 -31.36 -10.20
N ILE A 400 29.24 -32.67 -10.08
CA ILE A 400 28.77 -33.51 -8.97
C ILE A 400 29.30 -32.89 -7.66
N MET A 401 28.39 -32.32 -6.87
CA MET A 401 28.68 -31.89 -5.49
C MET A 401 29.30 -33.05 -4.70
N PRO A 402 30.14 -32.79 -3.68
CA PRO A 402 30.84 -33.85 -2.95
C PRO A 402 29.89 -34.97 -2.54
N ALA A 403 30.20 -36.20 -2.95
CA ALA A 403 29.46 -37.37 -2.49
C ALA A 403 29.83 -37.60 -1.02
N PHE A 404 28.87 -37.39 -0.12
CA PHE A 404 29.01 -37.77 1.28
C PHE A 404 28.63 -39.25 1.39
N HIS A 405 29.59 -40.08 1.80
CA HIS A 405 29.44 -41.53 1.94
C HIS A 405 29.15 -41.94 3.38
#